data_AF-M1A283-F1
#
_entry.id   AF-M1A283-F1
#
_cell.length_a   1.000
_cell.length_b   1.000
_cell.length_c   1.000
_cell.angle_alpha   90.00
_cell.angle_beta   90.00
_cell.angle_gamma   90.00
#
_symmetry.space_group_name_H-M   'P 1'
#
loop_
_entity.id
_entity.type
_entity.pdbx_description
1 polymer ?
#
loop_
_entity_poly.entity_id
_entity_poly.type
_entity_poly.pdbx_seq_one_letter_code
_entity_poly.pdbx_strand_id
1 'polypeptide(L)'
;MWVCYCEGGASSSWCWYCCSSCPKKVLQFAGIEDVFTSSRGSTKTLGNFVKETFDYLMKTYGFLTPDFWKEPSFTKSPFQEYFDILAKPANKVIVYATEEAAPERFEA
;
A
#
# COMPACT_ATOMS: atom_id res chain seq x y z
N MET A 1 17.84 -8.36 -17.39
CA MET A 1 18.80 -9.43 -17.06
C MET A 1 18.46 -9.91 -15.65
N TRP A 2 17.79 -11.06 -15.52
CA TRP A 2 17.29 -11.56 -14.24
C TRP A 2 18.38 -12.38 -13.53
N VAL A 3 18.76 -11.98 -12.33
CA VAL A 3 19.60 -12.79 -11.44
C VAL A 3 18.82 -13.06 -10.15
N CYS A 4 18.14 -14.22 -10.12
CA CYS A 4 17.71 -14.82 -8.85
C CYS A 4 18.88 -15.63 -8.30
N TYR A 5 19.61 -15.07 -7.34
CA TYR A 5 20.72 -15.74 -6.66
C TYR A 5 20.19 -16.40 -5.38
N CYS A 6 19.81 -17.68 -5.48
CA CYS A 6 19.41 -18.51 -4.35
C CYS A 6 20.61 -19.33 -3.86
N GLU A 7 21.52 -18.71 -3.11
CA GLU A 7 22.56 -19.43 -2.39
C GLU A 7 21.96 -20.12 -1.16
N GLY A 8 21.95 -21.46 -1.15
CA GLY A 8 21.68 -22.23 0.07
C GLY A 8 20.71 -23.42 -0.11
N GLY A 9 21.29 -24.56 -0.51
CA GLY A 9 20.75 -25.92 -0.48
C GLY A 9 19.28 -26.13 -0.09
N ALA A 10 18.44 -26.41 -1.09
CA ALA A 10 17.33 -27.37 -1.03
C ALA A 10 16.67 -27.45 -2.42
N SER A 11 16.68 -28.65 -3.01
CA SER A 11 15.89 -29.13 -4.18
C SER A 11 15.42 -28.07 -5.20
N SER A 12 16.18 -27.99 -6.29
CA SER A 12 16.19 -26.92 -7.30
C SER A 12 14.95 -26.80 -8.20
N SER A 13 14.02 -27.77 -8.20
CA SER A 13 12.92 -27.78 -9.18
C SER A 13 11.65 -27.03 -8.76
N TRP A 14 11.48 -26.68 -7.48
CA TRP A 14 10.23 -26.10 -6.98
C TRP A 14 10.33 -24.65 -6.50
N CYS A 15 11.55 -24.14 -6.24
CA CYS A 15 11.76 -22.80 -5.69
C CYS A 15 11.44 -21.68 -6.71
N TRP A 16 11.62 -21.95 -8.02
CA TRP A 16 11.42 -20.96 -9.08
C TRP A 16 9.94 -20.56 -9.25
N TYR A 17 9.00 -21.50 -9.11
CA TYR A 17 7.57 -21.22 -9.33
C TYR A 17 6.92 -20.45 -8.16
N CYS A 18 7.35 -20.73 -6.92
CA CYS A 18 6.82 -20.08 -5.72
C CYS A 18 7.27 -18.62 -5.57
N CYS A 19 8.54 -18.29 -5.85
CA CYS A 19 9.03 -16.91 -5.67
C CYS A 19 8.53 -15.93 -6.74
N SER A 20 8.15 -16.39 -7.92
CA SER A 20 7.68 -15.50 -9.00
C SER A 20 6.20 -15.10 -8.88
N SER A 21 5.36 -15.96 -8.30
CA SER A 21 3.91 -15.75 -8.26
C SER A 21 3.45 -14.93 -7.03
N CYS A 22 4.13 -15.08 -5.89
CA CYS A 22 3.78 -14.38 -4.66
C CYS A 22 3.90 -12.85 -4.71
N PRO A 23 5.00 -12.24 -5.20
CA PRO A 23 5.12 -10.79 -5.22
C PRO A 23 4.18 -10.18 -6.25
N LYS A 24 3.93 -10.89 -7.36
CA LYS A 24 3.11 -10.40 -8.47
C LYS A 24 1.70 -10.01 -8.03
N LYS A 25 1.06 -10.82 -7.17
CA LYS A 25 -0.29 -10.51 -6.66
C LYS A 25 -0.30 -9.30 -5.72
N VAL A 26 0.69 -9.21 -4.84
CA VAL A 26 0.82 -8.08 -3.91
C VAL A 26 1.04 -6.77 -4.66
N LEU A 27 1.89 -6.79 -5.69
CA LEU A 27 2.19 -5.62 -6.53
C LEU A 27 0.99 -5.20 -7.40
N GLN A 28 0.19 -6.15 -7.87
CA GLN A 28 -1.08 -5.86 -8.57
C GLN A 28 -2.09 -5.18 -7.65
N PHE A 29 -2.19 -5.60 -6.38
CA PHE A 29 -3.05 -4.91 -5.41
C PHE A 29 -2.56 -3.50 -5.07
N ALA A 30 -1.25 -3.27 -5.14
CA ALA A 30 -0.66 -1.94 -4.97
C ALA A 30 -0.84 -1.05 -6.22
N GLY A 31 -1.26 -1.60 -7.37
CA GLY A 31 -1.42 -0.85 -8.62
C GLY A 31 -0.11 -0.49 -9.32
N ILE A 32 0.98 -1.22 -9.06
CA ILE A 32 2.30 -0.95 -9.66
C ILE A 32 2.42 -1.76 -10.96
N GLU A 33 2.63 -1.08 -12.09
CA GLU A 33 2.68 -1.70 -13.43
C GLU A 33 3.98 -2.45 -13.68
N ASP A 34 5.13 -1.79 -13.45
CA ASP A 34 6.46 -2.35 -13.70
C ASP A 34 7.39 -2.12 -12.51
N VAL A 35 7.99 -3.21 -12.01
CA VAL A 35 8.98 -3.16 -10.93
C VAL A 35 10.01 -4.26 -11.07
N PHE A 36 11.28 -3.91 -10.91
CA PHE A 36 12.34 -4.89 -10.77
C PHE A 36 12.37 -5.40 -9.34
N THR A 37 12.26 -6.72 -9.18
CA THR A 37 12.30 -7.36 -7.87
C THR A 37 13.52 -8.26 -7.77
N SER A 38 14.28 -8.09 -6.69
CA SER A 38 15.35 -9.00 -6.30
C SER A 38 15.14 -9.39 -4.86
N SER A 39 15.10 -10.69 -4.58
CA SER A 39 15.00 -11.19 -3.22
C SER A 39 16.28 -11.93 -2.83
N ARG A 40 16.72 -11.73 -1.59
CA ARG A 40 17.90 -12.38 -1.01
C ARG A 40 17.53 -12.92 0.36
N GLY A 41 18.03 -14.11 0.71
CA GLY A 41 17.75 -14.76 1.99
C GLY A 41 16.75 -15.93 1.88
N SER A 42 16.12 -16.29 2.99
CA SER A 42 15.21 -17.45 3.05
C SER A 42 13.83 -17.13 2.47
N THR A 43 13.73 -17.21 1.14
CA THR A 43 12.48 -17.04 0.39
C THR A 43 11.69 -18.35 0.24
N LYS A 44 12.09 -19.40 0.97
CA LYS A 44 11.48 -20.73 0.90
C LYS A 44 10.04 -20.76 1.43
N THR A 45 9.68 -19.84 2.32
CA THR A 45 8.33 -19.73 2.88
C THR A 45 7.58 -18.54 2.30
N LEU A 46 6.32 -18.78 1.92
CA LEU A 46 5.45 -17.77 1.32
C LEU A 46 5.21 -16.59 2.27
N GLY A 47 4.99 -16.87 3.56
CA GLY A 47 4.65 -15.84 4.56
C GLY A 47 5.77 -14.81 4.75
N ASN A 48 7.02 -15.26 4.85
CA ASN A 48 8.17 -14.34 4.98
C ASN A 48 8.30 -13.48 3.73
N PHE A 49 8.17 -14.09 2.55
CA PHE A 49 8.31 -13.39 1.28
C PHE A 49 7.25 -12.29 1.09
N VAL A 50 5.98 -12.57 1.43
CA VAL A 50 4.90 -11.56 1.35
C VAL A 50 5.09 -10.44 2.35
N LYS A 51 5.50 -10.76 3.59
CA LYS A 51 5.79 -9.76 4.62
C LYS A 51 6.89 -8.80 4.17
N GLU A 52 8.01 -9.32 3.66
CA GLU A 52 9.12 -8.48 3.21
C GLU A 52 8.73 -7.62 1.99
N THR A 53 7.88 -8.14 1.10
CA THR A 53 7.34 -7.34 -0.03
C THR A 53 6.52 -6.16 0.48
N PHE A 54 5.68 -6.37 1.49
CA PHE A 54 4.88 -5.31 2.10
C PHE A 54 5.74 -4.29 2.85
N ASP A 55 6.75 -4.76 3.58
CA ASP A 55 7.70 -3.88 4.28
C ASP A 55 8.48 -2.98 3.30
N TYR A 56 8.89 -3.51 2.15
CA TYR A 56 9.50 -2.71 1.09
C TYR A 56 8.54 -1.62 0.56
N LEU A 57 7.27 -1.94 0.32
CA LEU A 57 6.26 -0.96 -0.09
C LEU A 57 6.00 0.10 0.99
N MET A 58 6.04 -0.25 2.28
CA MET A 58 5.95 0.77 3.33
C MET A 58 7.15 1.72 3.31
N LYS A 59 8.35 1.19 3.05
CA LYS A 59 9.58 1.99 2.94
C LYS A 59 9.57 2.92 1.73
N THR A 60 8.81 2.64 0.66
CA THR A 60 8.71 3.58 -0.47
C THR A 60 8.13 4.92 -0.05
N TYR A 61 7.18 4.95 0.89
CA TYR A 61 6.66 6.19 1.47
C TYR A 61 7.63 6.89 2.42
N GLY A 62 8.66 6.18 2.89
CA GLY A 62 9.74 6.75 3.70
C GLY A 62 10.84 7.41 2.88
N PHE A 63 10.86 7.25 1.56
CA PHE A 63 11.82 7.95 0.69
C PHE A 63 11.37 9.39 0.45
N LEU A 64 12.22 10.33 0.85
CA LEU A 64 11.97 11.75 0.67
C LEU A 64 12.58 12.23 -0.66
N THR A 65 11.78 12.25 -1.72
CA THR A 65 12.15 12.90 -2.98
C THR A 65 12.14 14.43 -2.82
N PRO A 66 12.89 15.19 -3.64
CA PRO A 66 12.94 16.65 -3.56
C PRO A 66 11.57 17.33 -3.68
N ASP A 67 10.60 16.68 -4.33
CA ASP A 67 9.22 17.15 -4.43
C ASP A 67 8.50 17.22 -3.07
N PHE A 68 8.92 16.39 -2.12
CA PHE A 68 8.33 16.30 -0.78
C PHE A 68 9.09 17.11 0.29
N TRP A 69 10.09 17.91 -0.10
CA TRP A 69 10.84 18.78 0.84
C TRP A 69 10.08 20.02 1.29
N LYS A 70 8.99 20.35 0.59
CA LYS A 70 8.13 21.47 0.98
C LYS A 70 7.51 21.18 2.35
N GLU A 71 7.46 22.21 3.19
CA GLU A 71 6.82 22.12 4.51
C GLU A 71 5.34 21.68 4.36
N PRO A 72 4.91 20.60 5.05
CA PRO A 72 3.52 20.18 5.03
C PRO A 72 2.67 21.17 5.84
N SER A 73 1.54 21.58 5.29
CA SER A 73 0.54 22.34 6.04
C SER A 73 -0.23 21.40 6.96
N PHE A 74 -0.07 21.56 8.28
CA PHE A 74 -0.79 20.75 9.26
C PHE A 74 -2.26 21.16 9.33
N THR A 75 -3.16 20.30 8.85
CA THR A 75 -4.60 20.42 9.10
C THR A 75 -4.95 19.77 10.43
N LYS A 76 -6.13 20.08 10.98
CA LYS A 76 -6.62 19.40 12.17
C LYS A 76 -6.84 17.92 11.84
N SER A 77 -6.65 17.03 12.82
CA SER A 77 -6.92 15.61 12.60
C SER A 77 -8.43 15.39 12.44
N PRO A 78 -8.87 14.40 11.64
CA PRO A 78 -10.31 14.14 11.48
C PRO A 78 -11.03 13.85 12.80
N PHE A 79 -10.33 13.25 13.77
CA PHE A 79 -10.86 13.04 15.12
C PHE A 79 -11.12 14.35 15.88
N GLN A 80 -10.32 15.38 15.63
CA GLN A 80 -10.50 16.71 16.21
C GLN A 80 -11.71 17.43 15.61
N GLU A 81 -11.95 17.28 14.30
CA GLU A 81 -13.03 17.97 13.58
C GLU A 81 -14.41 17.34 13.83
N TYR A 82 -14.48 16.01 13.92
CA TYR A 82 -15.72 15.27 14.07
C TYR A 82 -15.98 14.78 15.50
N PHE A 83 -15.30 15.36 16.49
CA PHE A 83 -15.44 14.97 17.90
C PHE A 83 -16.90 14.98 18.37
N ASP A 84 -17.68 15.99 17.96
CA ASP A 84 -19.10 16.12 18.32
C ASP A 84 -20.00 15.01 17.74
N ILE A 85 -19.60 14.43 16.60
CA ILE A 85 -20.32 13.33 15.94
C ILE A 85 -19.95 12.00 16.62
N LEU A 86 -18.67 11.80 16.94
CA LEU A 86 -18.16 10.59 17.59
C LEU A 86 -18.57 10.48 19.06
N ALA A 87 -18.79 11.60 19.75
CA ALA A 87 -19.24 11.62 21.15
C ALA A 87 -20.69 11.13 21.33
N LYS A 88 -21.48 11.03 20.25
CA LYS A 88 -22.87 10.55 20.29
C LYS A 88 -22.88 9.01 20.30
N PRO A 89 -23.63 8.35 21.20
CA PRO A 89 -23.68 6.90 21.28
C PRO A 89 -24.27 6.28 20.00
N ALA A 90 -23.65 5.19 19.52
CA ALA A 90 -23.79 4.60 18.19
C ALA A 90 -25.18 4.03 17.80
N ASN A 91 -26.21 4.15 18.65
CA ASN A 91 -27.54 3.58 18.39
C ASN A 91 -28.42 4.40 17.41
N LYS A 92 -27.90 5.47 16.79
CA LYS A 92 -28.68 6.37 15.91
C LYS A 92 -27.95 6.87 14.66
N VAL A 93 -26.93 6.17 14.16
CA VAL A 93 -26.20 6.60 12.95
C VAL A 93 -26.42 5.59 11.82
N ILE A 94 -27.61 5.64 11.22
CA ILE A 94 -27.87 5.14 9.87
C ILE A 94 -27.97 6.36 8.96
N VAL A 95 -26.98 6.51 8.09
CA VAL A 95 -27.00 7.15 6.75
C VAL A 95 -27.92 8.35 6.57
N TYR A 96 -27.39 9.57 6.69
CA TYR A 96 -27.94 10.75 6.02
C TYR A 96 -26.80 11.61 5.46
N ALA A 97 -27.03 12.19 4.29
CA ALA A 97 -26.17 13.11 3.51
C ALA A 97 -25.32 12.50 2.38
N THR A 98 -25.96 11.76 1.46
CA THR A 98 -25.72 11.99 0.02
C THR A 98 -26.98 12.55 -0.60
N GLU A 99 -27.34 13.78 -0.23
CA GLU A 99 -28.36 14.55 -0.92
C GLU A 99 -28.19 16.03 -0.58
N GLU A 100 -27.30 16.73 -1.30
CA GLU A 100 -27.40 18.17 -1.59
C GLU A 100 -26.76 18.45 -2.96
N ALA A 101 -27.64 18.46 -3.96
CA ALA A 101 -27.72 19.35 -5.13
C ALA A 101 -26.43 19.87 -5.84
N ALA A 102 -26.28 19.45 -7.11
CA ALA A 102 -25.80 20.36 -8.16
C ALA A 102 -26.85 21.47 -8.36
N PRO A 103 -26.46 22.76 -8.42
CA PRO A 103 -26.03 23.44 -9.68
C PRO A 103 -24.85 24.42 -9.42
N GLU A 104 -24.00 24.84 -10.37
CA GLU A 104 -24.32 25.58 -11.59
C GLU A 104 -23.11 25.59 -12.55
N ARG A 105 -23.45 25.67 -13.84
CA ARG A 105 -22.60 25.93 -15.00
C ARG A 105 -21.75 27.20 -14.81
N PHE A 106 -20.44 27.11 -15.03
CA PHE A 106 -19.64 28.27 -15.42
C PHE A 106 -19.00 27.97 -16.77
N GLU A 107 -19.50 28.66 -17.80
CA GLU A 107 -18.81 28.82 -19.08
C GLU A 107 -17.63 29.79 -18.89
N ALA A 108 -16.49 29.43 -19.48
CA ALA A 108 -15.63 30.31 -20.26
C ALA A 108 -14.87 29.44 -21.27
#